data_AF-A0AAW1G9Q4-F1
#
_entry.id   AF-A0AAW1G9Q4-F1
#
_cell.length_a   1.000
_cell.length_b   1.000
_cell.length_c   1.000
_cell.angle_alpha   90.00
_cell.angle_beta   90.00
_cell.angle_gamma   90.00
#
_symmetry.space_group_name_H-M   'P 1'
#
loop_
_entity.id
_entity.type
_entity.pdbx_description
1 polymer ?
#
loop_
_entity_poly.entity_id
_entity_poly.type
_entity_poly.pdbx_seq_one_letter_code
_entity_poly.pdbx_strand_id
1 'polypeptide(L)'
;MSTGAGAIRDQLADLDLRTIIDYSFAEWKELGEEGSTGNEWEDRKVGRRKDSLVRRMELAKHFIRTNIEPEWMVLCLLPVLPPELRPIIQIDGGKLMSSDINELYRRVIYRNNTLTDLLTTSRSTPGELVMCQEKLVQEAVDTLLDNGIRGNP
;
A
#
# COMPACT_ATOMS: atom_id res chain seq x y z
N MET A 1 -3.86 -16.47 11.68
CA MET A 1 -2.72 -15.74 11.08
C MET A 1 -3.25 -14.39 10.65
N SER A 2 -2.59 -13.29 11.03
CA SER A 2 -2.99 -11.96 10.54
C SER A 2 -2.77 -11.93 9.02
N THR A 3 -3.75 -11.50 8.25
CA THR A 3 -3.68 -11.39 6.78
C THR A 3 -4.00 -9.97 6.33
N GLY A 4 -3.63 -9.60 5.11
CA GLY A 4 -3.93 -8.29 4.54
C GLY A 4 -3.01 -7.18 5.05
N ALA A 5 -3.47 -5.93 4.90
CA ALA A 5 -2.66 -4.74 5.15
C ALA A 5 -2.18 -4.64 6.62
N GLY A 6 -2.97 -5.11 7.58
CA GLY A 6 -2.57 -5.14 9.00
C GLY A 6 -1.31 -5.97 9.24
N ALA A 7 -1.26 -7.18 8.68
CA ALA A 7 -0.08 -8.04 8.80
C ALA A 7 1.17 -7.44 8.15
N ILE A 8 1.00 -6.75 7.02
CA ILE A 8 2.09 -6.04 6.34
C ILE A 8 2.59 -4.87 7.21
N ARG A 9 1.67 -4.13 7.84
CA ARG A 9 2.04 -3.04 8.74
C ARG A 9 2.85 -3.55 9.93
N ASP A 10 2.42 -4.64 10.57
CA ASP A 10 3.14 -5.23 11.70
C ASP A 10 4.57 -5.63 11.30
N GLN A 11 4.73 -6.25 10.11
CA GLN A 11 6.05 -6.60 9.57
C GLN A 11 6.92 -5.38 9.25
N LEU A 12 6.32 -4.27 8.81
CA LEU A 12 7.01 -3.02 8.53
C LEU A 12 7.39 -2.26 9.80
N ALA A 13 6.61 -2.39 10.87
CA ALA A 13 6.88 -1.79 12.18
C ALA A 13 8.05 -2.46 12.89
N ASP A 14 8.18 -3.79 12.77
CA ASP A 14 9.27 -4.57 13.36
C ASP A 14 10.57 -4.54 12.51
N LEU A 15 10.59 -3.74 11.44
CA LEU A 15 11.65 -3.76 10.44
C LEU A 15 12.89 -2.96 10.86
N ASP A 16 14.01 -3.64 11.11
CA ASP A 16 15.30 -2.97 11.31
C ASP A 16 15.99 -2.62 9.97
N LEU A 17 15.84 -1.35 9.59
CA LEU A 17 16.43 -0.81 8.36
C LEU A 17 17.97 -0.87 8.32
N ARG A 18 18.65 -0.79 9.46
CA ARG A 18 20.13 -0.87 9.50
C ARG A 18 20.58 -2.28 9.18
N THR A 19 19.95 -3.25 9.83
CA THR A 19 20.17 -4.67 9.60
C THR A 19 19.93 -5.04 8.12
N ILE A 20 18.89 -4.49 7.48
CA ILE A 20 18.63 -4.70 6.04
C ILE A 20 19.76 -4.16 5.16
N ILE A 21 20.29 -2.98 5.48
CA ILE A 21 21.40 -2.38 4.74
C ILE A 21 22.65 -3.26 4.87
N ASP A 22 22.98 -3.70 6.08
CA ASP A 22 24.17 -4.50 6.35
C ASP A 22 24.11 -5.86 5.63
N TYR A 23 22.99 -6.58 5.74
CA TYR A 23 22.79 -7.84 5.02
C TYR A 23 22.81 -7.65 3.50
N SER A 24 22.14 -6.60 2.99
CA SER A 24 22.11 -6.35 1.55
C SER A 24 23.48 -5.95 0.99
N PHE A 25 24.29 -5.27 1.79
CA PHE A 25 25.66 -4.91 1.43
C PHE A 25 26.58 -6.13 1.42
N ALA A 26 26.48 -7.01 2.42
CA ALA A 26 27.20 -8.28 2.47
C ALA A 26 26.85 -9.15 1.24
N GLU A 27 25.56 -9.34 0.96
CA GLU A 27 25.10 -10.13 -0.19
C GLU A 27 25.58 -9.51 -1.52
N TRP A 28 25.53 -8.19 -1.66
CA TRP A 28 25.99 -7.51 -2.88
C TRP A 28 27.50 -7.69 -3.11
N LYS A 29 28.28 -7.72 -2.03
CA LYS A 29 29.73 -7.93 -2.07
C LYS A 29 30.06 -9.36 -2.49
N GLU A 30 29.39 -10.36 -1.93
CA GLU A 30 29.57 -11.78 -2.31
C GLU A 30 29.30 -12.00 -3.81
N LEU A 31 28.21 -11.44 -4.33
CA LEU A 31 27.87 -11.45 -5.76
C LEU A 31 28.85 -10.63 -6.64
N GLY A 32 29.81 -9.90 -6.05
CA GLY A 32 30.91 -9.25 -6.77
C GLY A 32 32.18 -10.08 -6.82
N GLU A 33 32.34 -11.01 -5.90
CA GLU A 33 33.48 -11.92 -5.82
C GLU A 33 33.24 -13.19 -6.67
N GLU A 34 31.97 -13.59 -6.84
CA GLU A 34 31.56 -14.53 -7.90
C GLU A 34 31.78 -13.89 -9.28
N GLY A 35 32.87 -14.27 -9.95
CA GLY A 35 33.15 -13.90 -11.33
C GLY A 35 32.12 -14.46 -12.32
N SER A 36 32.32 -14.19 -13.62
CA SER A 36 31.43 -14.74 -14.66
C SER A 36 31.48 -16.27 -14.67
N THR A 37 30.31 -16.90 -14.58
CA THR A 37 30.16 -18.37 -14.60
C THR A 37 30.25 -18.92 -16.03
N GLY A 38 30.38 -18.05 -17.04
CA GLY A 38 30.45 -18.40 -18.47
C GLY A 38 29.09 -18.66 -19.11
N ASN A 39 27.99 -18.50 -18.38
CA ASN A 39 26.63 -18.65 -18.87
C ASN A 39 25.86 -17.32 -18.79
N GLU A 40 25.47 -16.80 -19.96
CA GLU A 40 24.84 -15.48 -20.05
C GLU A 40 23.57 -15.33 -19.20
N TRP A 41 22.83 -16.43 -19.00
CA TRP A 41 21.59 -16.43 -18.22
C TRP A 41 21.81 -16.28 -16.72
N GLU A 42 22.83 -16.92 -16.14
CA GLU A 42 23.10 -16.76 -14.70
C GLU A 42 23.78 -15.43 -14.43
N ASP A 43 24.72 -15.01 -15.28
CA ASP A 43 25.34 -13.69 -15.19
C ASP A 43 24.28 -12.57 -15.23
N ARG A 44 23.27 -12.68 -16.11
CA ARG A 44 22.15 -11.72 -16.15
C ARG A 44 21.28 -11.79 -14.89
N LYS A 45 21.07 -12.98 -14.31
CA LYS A 45 20.30 -13.16 -13.08
C LYS A 45 21.03 -12.52 -11.89
N VAL A 46 22.35 -12.72 -11.79
CA VAL A 46 23.22 -12.11 -10.78
C VAL A 46 23.20 -10.59 -10.93
N GLY A 47 23.34 -10.06 -12.14
CA GLY A 47 23.23 -8.62 -12.42
C GLY A 47 21.92 -8.02 -11.90
N ARG A 48 20.77 -8.63 -12.25
CA ARG A 48 19.46 -8.18 -11.74
C ARG A 48 19.37 -8.25 -10.21
N ARG A 49 19.98 -9.26 -9.58
CA ARG A 49 19.99 -9.39 -8.12
C ARG A 49 20.79 -8.26 -7.49
N LYS A 50 21.96 -7.92 -8.03
CA LYS A 50 22.79 -6.80 -7.55
C LYS A 50 22.05 -5.47 -7.68
N ASP A 51 21.39 -5.22 -8.81
CA ASP A 51 20.58 -4.02 -9.00
C ASP A 51 19.44 -3.92 -7.98
N SER A 52 18.78 -5.04 -7.68
CA SER A 52 17.74 -5.11 -6.66
C SER A 52 18.28 -4.81 -5.26
N LEU A 53 19.50 -5.27 -4.92
CA LEU A 53 20.14 -4.99 -3.63
C LEU A 53 20.51 -3.52 -3.48
N VAL A 54 21.03 -2.90 -4.55
CA VAL A 54 21.34 -1.46 -4.56
C VAL A 54 20.08 -0.65 -4.29
N ARG A 55 18.98 -0.93 -5.01
CA ARG A 55 17.68 -0.25 -4.80
C ARG A 55 17.14 -0.44 -3.39
N ARG A 56 17.29 -1.64 -2.81
CA ARG A 56 16.84 -1.91 -1.42
C ARG A 56 17.65 -1.09 -0.41
N MET A 57 18.97 -1.06 -0.54
CA MET A 57 19.84 -0.26 0.32
C MET A 57 19.55 1.23 0.18
N GLU A 58 19.34 1.72 -1.04
CA GLU A 58 18.96 3.11 -1.28
C GLU A 58 17.64 3.44 -0.59
N LEU A 59 16.60 2.63 -0.77
CA LEU A 59 15.30 2.84 -0.13
C LEU A 59 15.42 2.88 1.40
N ALA A 60 16.12 1.92 2.00
CA ALA A 60 16.34 1.88 3.45
C ALA A 60 17.10 3.13 3.95
N LYS A 61 18.12 3.58 3.21
CA LYS A 61 18.84 4.84 3.52
C LYS A 61 17.92 6.05 3.43
N HIS A 62 17.00 6.09 2.48
CA HIS A 62 16.04 7.20 2.36
C HIS A 62 15.14 7.27 3.58
N PHE A 63 14.53 6.15 4.00
CA PHE A 63 13.70 6.11 5.22
C PHE A 63 14.44 6.63 6.47
N ILE A 64 15.67 6.16 6.69
CA ILE A 64 16.52 6.61 7.81
C ILE A 64 16.80 8.11 7.72
N ARG A 65 17.11 8.63 6.52
CA ARG A 65 17.45 10.04 6.32
C ARG A 65 16.26 10.98 6.48
N THR A 66 15.08 10.57 6.05
CA THR A 66 13.87 11.41 6.11
C THR A 66 13.09 11.25 7.40
N ASN A 67 13.50 10.33 8.28
CA ASN A 67 12.76 9.98 9.50
C ASN A 67 11.30 9.61 9.20
N ILE A 68 11.12 8.85 8.12
CA ILE A 68 9.82 8.29 7.72
C ILE A 68 9.84 6.83 8.13
N GLU A 69 8.79 6.39 8.81
CA GLU A 69 8.63 4.99 9.19
C GLU A 69 8.02 4.18 8.04
N PRO A 70 8.55 2.97 7.72
CA PRO A 70 8.01 2.13 6.64
C PRO A 70 6.53 1.75 6.85
N GLU A 71 6.11 1.57 8.10
CA GLU A 71 4.71 1.25 8.45
C GLU A 71 3.70 2.31 7.99
N TRP A 72 4.13 3.57 7.77
CA TRP A 72 3.25 4.64 7.30
C TRP A 72 2.78 4.44 5.85
N MET A 73 3.41 3.53 5.11
CA MET A 73 2.91 3.10 3.80
C MET A 73 1.56 2.38 3.90
N VAL A 74 1.21 1.85 5.07
CA VAL A 74 -0.11 1.27 5.34
C VAL A 74 -0.98 2.31 6.06
N LEU A 75 -2.01 2.79 5.35
CA LEU A 75 -2.90 3.83 5.86
C LEU A 75 -3.87 3.28 6.92
N CYS A 76 -3.83 3.84 8.12
CA CYS A 76 -4.86 3.63 9.16
C CYS A 76 -5.93 4.74 9.17
N LEU A 77 -5.56 5.93 8.69
CA LEU A 77 -6.44 7.08 8.58
C LEU A 77 -6.38 7.60 7.14
N LEU A 78 -7.53 7.67 6.48
CA LEU A 78 -7.65 8.20 5.13
C LEU A 78 -8.05 9.68 5.18
N PRO A 79 -7.19 10.61 4.72
CA PRO A 79 -7.53 12.03 4.68
C PRO A 79 -8.65 12.31 3.68
N VAL A 80 -9.57 13.21 4.06
CA VAL A 80 -10.69 13.62 3.21
C VAL A 80 -10.45 15.06 2.76
N LEU A 81 -10.54 15.30 1.45
CA LEU A 81 -10.38 16.65 0.89
C LEU A 81 -11.44 17.61 1.45
N PRO A 82 -11.08 18.88 1.68
CA PRO A 82 -12.01 19.89 2.16
C PRO A 82 -13.15 20.12 1.15
N PRO A 83 -14.34 20.58 1.59
CA PRO A 83 -15.53 20.71 0.74
C PRO A 83 -15.34 21.61 -0.48
N GLU A 84 -14.48 22.62 -0.38
CA GLU A 84 -14.18 23.58 -1.45
C GLU A 84 -13.54 22.89 -2.66
N LEU A 85 -12.79 21.80 -2.42
CA LEU A 85 -12.17 20.98 -3.48
C LEU A 85 -13.10 19.86 -3.97
N ARG A 86 -14.29 19.73 -3.38
CA ARG A 86 -15.29 18.68 -3.71
C ARG A 86 -16.70 19.24 -3.83
N PRO A 87 -16.94 20.24 -4.70
CA PRO A 87 -18.23 20.91 -4.77
C PRO A 87 -19.35 19.95 -5.18
N ILE A 88 -20.51 20.15 -4.56
CA ILE A 88 -21.78 19.54 -4.96
C ILE A 88 -22.60 20.68 -5.56
N ILE A 89 -22.87 20.60 -6.85
CA ILE A 89 -23.56 21.65 -7.61
C ILE A 89 -25.00 21.21 -7.81
N GLN A 90 -25.94 22.05 -7.38
CA GLN A 90 -27.34 21.87 -7.73
C GLN A 90 -27.57 22.36 -9.17
N ILE A 91 -28.12 21.50 -10.02
CA ILE A 91 -28.51 21.83 -11.39
C ILE A 91 -29.99 22.19 -11.42
N ASP A 92 -30.36 23.06 -12.37
CA ASP A 92 -31.75 23.39 -12.67
C ASP A 92 -32.62 22.12 -12.78
N GLY A 93 -33.75 22.13 -12.08
CA GLY A 93 -34.65 20.98 -11.95
C GLY A 93 -34.43 20.12 -10.69
N GLY A 94 -33.61 20.55 -9.73
CA GLY A 94 -33.48 19.91 -8.41
C GLY A 94 -32.56 18.69 -8.38
N LYS A 95 -31.85 18.42 -9.47
CA LYS A 95 -30.85 17.34 -9.53
C LYS A 95 -29.52 17.83 -8.95
N LEU A 96 -28.93 17.06 -8.04
CA LEU A 96 -27.59 17.31 -7.54
C LEU A 96 -26.57 16.66 -8.46
N MET A 97 -25.59 17.42 -8.93
CA MET A 97 -24.35 16.87 -9.48
C MET A 97 -23.26 16.90 -8.41
N SER A 98 -22.64 15.75 -8.23
CA SER A 98 -21.54 15.55 -7.29
C SER A 98 -20.30 15.17 -8.10
N SER A 99 -19.13 15.65 -7.71
CA SER A 99 -17.87 15.18 -8.28
C SER A 99 -17.70 13.67 -8.04
N ASP A 100 -17.07 12.96 -8.99
CA ASP A 100 -16.80 11.52 -8.90
C ASP A 100 -16.07 11.15 -7.59
N ILE A 101 -15.22 12.04 -7.08
CA ILE A 101 -14.52 11.84 -5.80
C ILE A 101 -15.47 11.67 -4.61
N ASN A 102 -16.64 12.33 -4.61
CA ASN A 102 -17.63 12.19 -3.54
C ASN A 102 -18.32 10.83 -3.56
N GLU A 103 -18.48 10.22 -4.74
CA GLU A 103 -18.97 8.85 -4.87
C GLU A 103 -17.94 7.86 -4.34
N LEU A 104 -16.66 8.07 -4.66
CA LEU A 104 -15.56 7.24 -4.18
C LEU A 104 -15.43 7.28 -2.65
N TYR A 105 -15.47 8.48 -2.05
CA TYR A 105 -15.48 8.61 -0.58
C TYR A 105 -16.70 7.91 0.04
N ARG A 106 -17.90 8.07 -0.54
CA ARG A 106 -19.11 7.38 -0.05
C ARG A 106 -18.95 5.87 -0.08
N ARG A 107 -18.34 5.32 -1.13
CA ARG A 107 -18.05 3.89 -1.25
C ARG A 107 -17.10 3.41 -0.15
N VAL A 108 -15.99 4.12 0.08
CA VAL A 108 -15.03 3.78 1.15
C VAL A 108 -15.72 3.79 2.52
N ILE A 109 -16.46 4.85 2.83
CA ILE A 109 -17.18 4.99 4.11
C ILE A 109 -18.19 3.85 4.29
N TYR A 110 -18.97 3.55 3.24
CA TYR A 110 -19.96 2.48 3.29
C TYR A 110 -19.32 1.11 3.58
N ARG A 111 -18.22 0.78 2.90
CA ARG A 111 -17.49 -0.48 3.14
C ARG A 111 -16.89 -0.54 4.55
N ASN A 112 -16.30 0.56 5.02
CA ASN A 112 -15.72 0.63 6.36
C ASN A 112 -16.77 0.47 7.47
N ASN A 113 -17.93 1.12 7.32
CA ASN A 113 -19.04 0.96 8.26
C ASN A 113 -19.60 -0.46 8.23
N THR A 114 -19.76 -1.05 7.04
CA THR A 114 -20.21 -2.45 6.90
C THR A 114 -19.26 -3.42 7.63
N LEU A 115 -17.95 -3.23 7.46
CA LEU A 115 -16.94 -4.02 8.19
C LEU A 115 -17.04 -3.81 9.71
N THR A 116 -17.20 -2.56 10.15
CA THR A 116 -17.36 -2.22 11.58
C THR A 116 -18.60 -2.88 12.18
N ASP A 117 -19.74 -2.85 11.48
CA ASP A 117 -20.98 -3.48 11.92
C ASP A 117 -20.85 -5.01 12.02
N LEU A 118 -20.12 -5.61 11.08
CA LEU A 118 -19.84 -7.06 11.10
C LEU A 118 -18.92 -7.48 12.25
N LEU A 119 -17.95 -6.64 12.60
CA LEU A 119 -17.05 -6.87 13.73
C LEU A 119 -17.74 -6.64 15.08
N THR A 120 -18.69 -5.70 15.17
CA THR A 120 -19.46 -5.45 16.40
C THR A 120 -20.55 -6.50 16.64
N THR A 121 -21.11 -7.09 15.60
CA THR A 121 -22.10 -8.19 15.68
C THR A 121 -21.44 -9.57 15.95
N SER A 122 -20.16 -9.59 16.31
CA SER A 122 -19.14 -10.66 16.34
C SER A 122 -19.47 -12.05 16.91
N ARG A 123 -20.65 -12.33 17.48
CA ARG A 123 -20.90 -13.66 18.07
C ARG A 123 -21.13 -14.78 17.04
N SER A 124 -21.36 -14.45 15.78
CA SER A 124 -21.71 -15.43 14.73
C SER A 124 -21.06 -15.20 13.37
N THR A 125 -20.20 -14.19 13.21
CA THR A 125 -19.65 -13.85 11.88
C THR A 125 -18.47 -14.76 11.52
N PRO A 126 -18.55 -15.54 10.43
CA PRO A 126 -17.43 -16.34 9.95
C PRO A 126 -16.24 -15.46 9.54
N GLY A 127 -15.01 -15.89 9.85
CA GLY A 127 -13.79 -15.14 9.49
C GLY A 127 -13.64 -14.90 7.98
N GLU A 128 -14.16 -15.80 7.14
CA GLU A 128 -14.19 -15.64 5.68
C GLU A 128 -14.99 -14.42 5.21
N LEU A 129 -16.11 -14.12 5.88
CA LEU A 129 -16.90 -12.93 5.56
C LEU A 129 -16.15 -11.66 5.98
N VAL A 130 -15.43 -11.69 7.09
CA VAL A 130 -14.59 -10.55 7.52
C VAL A 130 -13.49 -10.29 6.50
N MET A 131 -12.75 -11.31 6.08
CA MET A 131 -11.70 -11.17 5.06
C MET A 131 -12.26 -10.65 3.72
N CYS A 132 -13.45 -11.09 3.32
CA CYS A 132 -14.11 -10.58 2.11
C CYS A 132 -14.40 -9.08 2.22
N GLN A 133 -14.85 -8.61 3.38
CA GLN A 133 -15.14 -7.20 3.60
C GLN A 133 -13.88 -6.34 3.74
N GLU A 134 -12.83 -6.85 4.40
CA GLU A 134 -11.51 -6.23 4.41
C GLU A 134 -10.98 -6.01 2.98
N LYS A 135 -11.14 -7.02 2.11
CA LYS A 135 -10.79 -6.90 0.69
C LYS A 135 -11.61 -5.82 -0.02
N LEU A 136 -12.92 -5.75 0.21
CA LEU A 136 -13.78 -4.71 -0.39
C LEU A 136 -13.44 -3.30 0.10
N VAL A 137 -12.99 -3.16 1.36
CA VAL A 137 -12.46 -1.89 1.87
C VAL A 137 -11.17 -1.53 1.15
N GLN A 138 -10.24 -2.49 1.01
CA GLN A 138 -8.99 -2.28 0.28
C GLN A 138 -9.25 -1.84 -1.17
N GLU A 139 -10.09 -2.56 -1.91
CA GLU A 139 -10.44 -2.23 -3.30
C GLU A 139 -11.09 -0.83 -3.42
N ALA A 140 -11.91 -0.43 -2.44
CA ALA A 140 -12.51 0.90 -2.41
C ALA A 140 -11.47 2.01 -2.18
N VAL A 141 -10.50 1.78 -1.29
CA VAL A 141 -9.40 2.71 -1.03
C VAL A 141 -8.46 2.79 -2.25
N ASP A 142 -8.10 1.66 -2.86
CA ASP A 142 -7.29 1.60 -4.07
C ASP A 142 -7.96 2.39 -5.19
N THR A 143 -9.26 2.16 -5.40
CA THR A 143 -10.04 2.91 -6.40
C THR A 143 -9.99 4.41 -6.10
N LEU A 144 -10.16 4.84 -4.84
CA LEU A 144 -10.12 6.26 -4.49
C LEU A 144 -8.76 6.91 -4.81
N LEU A 145 -7.64 6.23 -4.49
CA LEU A 145 -6.30 6.76 -4.70
C LEU A 145 -5.86 6.73 -6.17
N ASP A 146 -6.19 5.64 -6.88
CA ASP A 146 -5.79 5.45 -8.28
C ASP A 146 -6.55 6.35 -9.26
N ASN A 147 -7.76 6.80 -8.90
CA ASN A 147 -8.51 7.78 -9.70
C ASN A 147 -7.77 9.12 -9.85
N GLY A 148 -6.81 9.44 -8.97
CA GLY A 148 -5.93 10.59 -9.15
C GLY A 148 -4.69 10.32 -10.02
N ILE A 149 -4.27 9.05 -10.14
CA ILE A 149 -3.00 8.65 -10.76
C ILE A 149 -3.17 8.38 -12.27
N ARG A 150 -4.35 7.92 -12.68
CA ARG A 150 -4.69 7.73 -14.10
C ARG A 150 -5.62 8.85 -14.52
N GLY A 151 -5.05 9.94 -15.07
CA GLY A 151 -5.79 10.68 -16.08
C GLY A 151 -6.35 9.65 -17.08
N ASN A 152 -7.63 9.79 -17.45
CA ASN A 152 -8.19 9.01 -18.54
C ASN A 152 -7.20 8.97 -19.72
N PRO A 153 -7.07 7.84 -20.45
CA PRO A 153 -6.32 7.82 -21.69
C PRO A 153 -6.82 8.88 -22.68
#